data_AF-A0A661L008-F1
#
_entry.id   AF-A0A661L008-F1
#
_cell.length_a   1.000
_cell.length_b   1.000
_cell.length_c   1.000
_cell.angle_alpha   90.00
_cell.angle_beta   90.00
_cell.angle_gamma   90.00
#
_symmetry.space_group_name_H-M   'P 1'
#
loop_
_entity.id
_entity.type
_entity.pdbx_description
1 polymer ?
#
loop_
_entity_poly.entity_id
_entity_poly.type
_entity_poly.pdbx_seq_one_letter_code
_entity_poly.pdbx_strand_id
1 'polypeptide(L)' 'MKNICLLGSTGSIGTNALKIIKNNPDRYRIIALGGG' A
#
# COMPACT_ATOMS: atom_id res chain seq x y z
N MET A 1 -5.98 -7.19 -10.57
CA MET A 1 -4.57 -6.97 -10.18
C MET A 1 -4.10 -5.57 -10.58
N LYS A 2 -3.94 -4.66 -9.62
CA LYS A 2 -3.39 -3.32 -9.82
C LYS A 2 -2.08 -3.19 -9.04
N ASN A 3 -1.04 -2.72 -9.72
CA ASN A 3 0.26 -2.48 -9.10
C ASN A 3 0.29 -1.06 -8.52
N ILE A 4 0.67 -0.94 -7.25
CA ILE A 4 0.65 0.33 -6.49
C ILE A 4 2.05 0.66 -5.98
N CYS A 5 2.48 1.89 -6.23
CA CYS A 5 3.59 2.53 -5.51
C CYS A 5 2.99 3.40 -4.40
N LEU A 6 3.43 3.22 -3.15
CA LEU A 6 2.89 3.95 -2.00
C LEU A 6 3.97 4.84 -1.36
N LEU A 7 3.82 6.15 -1.53
CA LEU A 7 4.67 7.17 -0.91
C LEU A 7 4.06 7.65 0.41
N GLY A 8 4.89 7.86 1.43
CA GLY A 8 4.43 8.13 2.79
C GLY A 8 3.86 6.87 3.47
N SER A 9 4.43 5.70 3.17
CA SER A 9 3.94 4.41 3.65
C SER A 9 3.96 4.26 5.18
N THR A 10 4.83 5.01 5.86
CA THR A 10 4.99 5.04 7.32
C THR A 10 3.98 5.97 8.02
N GLY A 11 3.32 6.86 7.28
CA GLY A 11 2.31 7.78 7.83
C GLY A 11 0.98 7.10 8.14
N SER A 12 0.09 7.81 8.84
CA SER A 12 -1.27 7.34 9.16
C SER A 12 -2.07 6.91 7.92
N ILE A 13 -1.95 7.66 6.81
CA ILE A 13 -2.62 7.31 5.56
C ILE A 13 -2.00 6.06 4.94
N GLY A 14 -0.66 6.00 4.87
CA GLY A 14 0.06 4.87 4.28
C GLY A 14 -0.22 3.55 5.00
N THR A 15 -0.15 3.56 6.32
CA THR A 15 -0.44 2.37 7.14
C THR A 15 -1.90 1.92 7.03
N ASN A 16 -2.86 2.84 6.92
CA ASN A 16 -4.26 2.48 6.66
C ASN A 16 -4.49 1.94 5.23
N ALA A 17 -3.85 2.53 4.22
CA ALA A 17 -3.89 2.02 2.85
C ALA A 17 -3.33 0.59 2.76
N LEU A 18 -2.24 0.31 3.49
CA LEU A 18 -1.65 -1.04 3.57
C LEU A 18 -2.62 -2.07 4.16
N LYS A 19 -3.45 -1.70 5.15
CA LYS A 19 -4.49 -2.60 5.70
C LYS A 19 -5.51 -3.00 4.64
N ILE A 20 -5.98 -2.03 3.83
CA ILE A 20 -6.95 -2.30 2.76
C ILE A 20 -6.31 -3.21 1.69
N ILE A 21 -5.08 -2.92 1.28
CA ILE A 21 -4.37 -3.70 0.27
C ILE A 21 -4.13 -5.13 0.77
N LYS A 22 -3.71 -5.30 2.03
CA LYS A 22 -3.50 -6.61 2.65
C LYS A 22 -4.78 -7.45 2.68
N ASN A 23 -5.94 -6.83 2.85
CA ASN A 23 -7.23 -7.52 2.86
C ASN A 23 -7.79 -7.83 1.46
N ASN A 24 -7.15 -7.36 0.39
CA ASN A 24 -7.62 -7.54 -0.99
C ASN A 24 -6.46 -7.95 -1.94
N PRO A 25 -5.76 -9.06 -1.67
CA PRO A 25 -4.54 -9.45 -2.40
C PRO A 25 -4.79 -9.87 -3.85
N ASP A 26 -6.00 -10.28 -4.20
CA ASP A 26 -6.44 -10.56 -5.58
C ASP A 26 -6.56 -9.29 -6.43
N ARG A 27 -6.83 -8.16 -5.76
CA ARG A 27 -7.06 -6.86 -6.39
C ARG A 27 -5.80 -6.03 -6.49
N TYR A 28 -4.97 -6.01 -5.44
CA TYR A 28 -3.87 -5.06 -5.30
C TYR A 28 -2.54 -5.73 -5.00
N ARG A 29 -1.47 -5.14 -5.54
CA ARG A 29 -0.09 -5.52 -5.24
C ARG A 29 0.75 -4.28 -5.02
N ILE A 30 1.38 -4.17 -3.86
CA ILE A 30 2.43 -3.17 -3.63
C ILE A 30 3.67 -3.58 -4.43
N ILE A 31 4.20 -2.67 -5.22
CA ILE A 31 5.45 -2.87 -5.98
C ILE A 31 6.58 -1.96 -5.51
N ALA A 32 6.25 -0.90 -4.76
CA ALA A 32 7.23 0.00 -4.16
C ALA A 32 6.63 0.68 -2.92
N LEU A 33 7.48 0.90 -1.91
CA LEU A 33 7.18 1.66 -0.71
C LEU A 33 8.21 2.78 -0.58
N GLY A 34 7.73 4.00 -0.39
CA GLY A 34 8.55 5.14 -0.01
C GLY A 34 8.11 5.66 1.35
N GLY A 35 9.05 5.78 2.27
CA GLY A 35 8.83 6.31 3.61
C GLY A 35 10.05 7.10 4.06
N GLY A 36 9.79 8.11 4.90
CA GLY A 36 10.81 8.73 5.74
C GLY A 36 10.73 8.17 7.14
#